data_AF-A0A1G5PEU3-F1
#
_entry.id   AF-A0A1G5PEU3-F1
#
_cell.length_a   1.000
_cell.length_b   1.000
_cell.length_c   1.000
_cell.angle_alpha   90.00
_cell.angle_beta   90.00
_cell.angle_gamma   90.00
#
_symmetry.space_group_name_H-M   'P 1'
#
loop_
_entity.id
_entity.type
_entity.pdbx_description
1 polymer ?
#
loop_
_entity_poly.entity_id
_entity_poly.type
_entity_poly.pdbx_seq_one_letter_code
_entity_poly.pdbx_strand_id
1 'polypeptide(L)'
;MNSIESLVQERASFPLEHYRKAILCKEAYPWARRYLASRQSAAHRDVLAAVPPCLQTPVQLIAEAVQCGWFVVPNGKNGSFSARQFAERWRMATALPWLPDILQLALEAEARARHHRPAERHTFGVRRLPGFVDQALALPHRLSRLPLDHQAGAIKAELWFQVLADVHAATAAIAAQIECFAPAWMWDPAAPLEHQVERLRQHGCAHLLVAYVSQTRDRWIDSPEQKKLEDVLYRGLPVVEYERWYLERATREQVEEEGRWRAHFARIRELAGIFDDARSFARIPLGRLIRELSGGRFTLQREADSNPGLVVEVSPNYLVGAGEGIEEPFALANFCQALADALADVPCSFPGYLEACRQARASLVSF
;
A
#
# COMPACT_ATOMS: atom_id res chain seq x y z
N MET A 1 -36.64 18.60 -7.79
CA MET A 1 -35.61 17.62 -7.39
C MET A 1 -34.60 18.30 -6.47
N ASN A 2 -35.08 18.77 -5.33
CA ASN A 2 -34.29 19.32 -4.24
C ASN A 2 -34.37 18.27 -3.12
N SER A 3 -33.23 17.78 -2.60
CA SER A 3 -33.04 17.14 -1.28
C SER A 3 -31.92 16.10 -1.27
N ILE A 4 -30.69 16.50 -1.63
CA ILE A 4 -29.48 15.78 -1.17
C ILE A 4 -28.42 16.77 -0.66
N GLU A 5 -28.38 18.00 -1.17
CA GLU A 5 -27.46 19.06 -0.70
C GLU A 5 -27.76 19.54 0.73
N SER A 6 -28.97 19.33 1.25
CA SER A 6 -29.36 19.76 2.60
C SER A 6 -28.95 18.80 3.73
N LEU A 7 -28.49 17.59 3.43
CA LEU A 7 -28.09 16.61 4.47
C LEU A 7 -26.60 16.63 4.81
N VAL A 8 -25.81 17.43 4.10
CA VAL A 8 -24.37 17.60 4.38
C VAL A 8 -24.10 18.82 5.28
N GLN A 9 -25.10 19.69 5.49
CA GLN A 9 -24.90 21.01 6.09
C GLN A 9 -25.08 21.09 7.63
N GLU A 10 -25.35 19.99 8.33
CA GLU A 10 -25.51 19.97 9.80
C GLU A 10 -24.83 18.79 10.51
N ARG A 11 -23.76 18.20 9.96
CA ARG A 11 -22.83 17.42 10.81
C ARG A 11 -21.85 18.39 11.45
N ALA A 12 -22.29 19.01 12.53
CA ALA A 12 -21.48 19.91 13.35
C ALA A 12 -20.09 19.27 13.58
N SER A 13 -19.06 19.89 13.03
CA SER A 13 -17.68 19.53 13.37
C SER A 13 -17.59 19.58 14.89
N PHE A 14 -17.11 18.49 15.52
CA PHE A 14 -16.95 18.47 16.96
C PHE A 14 -16.06 19.65 17.34
N PRO A 15 -16.57 20.67 18.05
CA PRO A 15 -15.86 21.92 18.16
C PRO A 15 -14.90 21.80 19.34
N LEU A 16 -13.79 21.09 19.12
CA LEU A 16 -12.76 20.83 20.12
C LEU A 16 -12.29 22.15 20.80
N GLU A 17 -12.26 23.25 20.05
CA GLU A 17 -11.93 24.59 20.56
C GLU A 17 -12.95 25.14 21.56
N HIS A 18 -14.25 24.80 21.47
CA HIS A 18 -15.24 25.16 22.49
C HIS A 18 -14.91 24.49 23.84
N TYR A 19 -14.44 23.24 23.79
CA TYR A 19 -14.01 22.51 24.98
C TYR A 19 -12.67 22.98 25.52
N ARG A 20 -11.81 23.59 24.69
CA ARG A 20 -10.49 24.09 25.11
C ARG A 20 -10.58 25.05 26.30
N LYS A 21 -11.37 26.12 26.14
CA LYS A 21 -11.51 27.14 27.19
C LYS A 21 -12.08 26.55 28.47
N ALA A 22 -13.04 25.63 28.36
CA ALA A 22 -13.64 24.94 29.49
C ALA A 22 -12.63 24.03 30.22
N ILE A 23 -11.98 23.13 29.49
CA ILE A 23 -11.03 22.15 30.05
C ILE A 23 -9.82 22.83 30.68
N LEU A 24 -9.36 23.97 30.14
CA LEU A 24 -8.24 24.72 30.69
C LEU A 24 -8.62 25.62 31.89
N CYS A 25 -9.91 25.80 32.17
CA CYS A 25 -10.40 26.58 33.31
C CYS A 25 -10.33 25.76 34.62
N LYS A 26 -9.21 25.85 35.33
CA LYS A 26 -8.97 25.09 36.59
C LYS A 26 -9.97 25.45 37.70
N GLU A 27 -10.46 26.68 37.69
CA GLU A 27 -11.48 27.19 38.63
C GLU A 27 -12.82 26.46 38.47
N ALA A 28 -13.12 25.91 37.28
CA ALA A 28 -14.32 25.13 37.03
C ALA A 28 -14.26 23.71 37.60
N TYR A 29 -13.07 23.17 37.92
CA TYR A 29 -12.93 21.76 38.32
C TYR A 29 -13.66 21.40 39.62
N PRO A 30 -13.59 22.18 40.72
CA PRO A 30 -14.32 21.87 41.95
C PRO A 30 -15.84 21.87 41.71
N TRP A 31 -16.34 22.81 40.92
CA TRP A 31 -17.74 22.91 40.54
C TRP A 31 -18.18 21.76 39.65
N ALA A 32 -17.37 21.38 38.67
CA ALA A 32 -17.61 20.22 37.82
C ALA A 32 -17.70 18.92 38.63
N ARG A 33 -16.81 18.71 39.61
CA ARG A 33 -16.90 17.54 40.51
C ARG A 33 -18.19 17.54 41.32
N ARG A 34 -18.56 18.67 41.91
CA ARG A 34 -19.82 18.82 42.68
C ARG A 34 -21.04 18.56 41.81
N TYR A 35 -21.06 19.13 40.60
CA TYR A 35 -22.14 18.98 39.64
C TYR A 35 -22.26 17.53 39.14
N LEU A 36 -21.14 16.87 38.84
CA LEU A 36 -21.12 15.46 38.44
C LEU A 36 -21.61 14.54 39.58
N ALA A 37 -21.22 14.82 40.83
CA ALA A 37 -21.70 14.08 41.99
C ALA A 37 -23.21 14.29 42.24
N SER A 38 -23.71 15.51 42.04
CA SER A 38 -25.13 15.83 42.23
C SER A 38 -26.03 15.38 41.08
N ARG A 39 -25.49 14.98 39.92
CA ARG A 39 -26.29 14.38 38.84
C ARG A 39 -26.89 13.03 39.18
N GLN A 40 -26.38 12.36 40.22
CA GLN A 40 -26.99 11.16 40.78
C GLN A 40 -28.17 11.47 41.71
N SER A 41 -28.45 12.76 41.96
CA SER A 41 -29.57 13.23 42.77
C SER A 41 -30.38 14.32 42.05
N ALA A 42 -31.55 14.67 42.60
CA ALA A 42 -32.37 15.76 42.06
C ALA A 42 -31.72 17.16 42.24
N ALA A 43 -30.61 17.26 42.97
CA ALA A 43 -29.97 18.52 43.38
C ALA A 43 -29.03 19.14 42.33
N HIS A 44 -28.91 18.57 41.13
CA HIS A 44 -28.01 19.08 40.09
C HIS A 44 -28.34 20.51 39.62
N ARG A 45 -29.62 20.89 39.62
CA ARG A 45 -30.06 22.25 39.28
C ARG A 45 -29.59 23.28 40.32
N ASP A 46 -29.69 22.93 41.60
CA ASP A 46 -29.27 23.80 42.71
C ASP A 46 -27.75 24.00 42.72
N VAL A 47 -26.99 22.93 42.43
CA VAL A 47 -25.53 23.02 42.32
C VAL A 47 -25.12 23.91 41.16
N LEU A 48 -25.79 23.83 40.01
CA LEU A 48 -25.48 24.67 38.86
C LEU A 48 -25.85 26.15 39.11
N ALA A 49 -26.96 26.41 39.80
CA ALA A 49 -27.38 27.76 40.18
C ALA A 49 -26.39 28.45 41.14
N ALA A 50 -25.66 27.66 41.95
CA ALA A 50 -24.62 28.16 42.85
C ALA A 50 -23.26 28.44 42.14
N VAL A 51 -23.08 28.00 40.90
CA VAL A 51 -21.85 28.24 40.13
C VAL A 51 -21.80 29.70 39.67
N PRO A 52 -20.67 30.42 39.83
CA PRO A 52 -20.48 31.75 39.28
C PRO A 52 -20.84 31.80 37.79
N PRO A 53 -21.56 32.82 37.28
CA PRO A 53 -22.03 32.86 35.90
C PRO A 53 -20.93 32.63 34.85
N CYS A 54 -19.71 33.15 35.09
CA CYS A 54 -18.57 32.96 34.21
C CYS A 54 -18.04 31.50 34.13
N LEU A 55 -18.40 30.65 35.09
CA LEU A 55 -17.97 29.25 35.18
C LEU A 55 -19.07 28.25 34.81
N GLN A 56 -20.33 28.68 34.65
CA GLN A 56 -21.45 27.78 34.35
C GLN A 56 -21.22 27.01 33.04
N THR A 57 -20.88 27.70 31.95
CA THR A 57 -20.58 27.07 30.66
C THR A 57 -19.37 26.11 30.73
N PRO A 58 -18.20 26.52 31.28
CA PRO A 58 -17.09 25.59 31.53
C PRO A 58 -17.49 24.32 32.30
N VAL A 59 -18.28 24.47 33.37
CA VAL A 59 -18.73 23.34 34.21
C VAL A 59 -19.61 22.38 33.42
N GLN A 60 -20.55 22.90 32.63
CA GLN A 60 -21.42 22.09 31.77
C GLN A 60 -20.61 21.31 30.73
N LEU A 61 -19.70 21.97 30.02
CA LEU A 61 -18.86 21.35 28.99
C LEU A 61 -17.90 20.30 29.58
N ILE A 62 -17.29 20.57 30.74
CA ILE A 62 -16.48 19.56 31.44
C ILE A 62 -17.36 18.35 31.83
N ALA A 63 -18.55 18.59 32.35
CA ALA A 63 -19.43 17.50 32.78
C ALA A 63 -19.91 16.64 31.60
N GLU A 64 -20.20 17.26 30.45
CA GLU A 64 -20.50 16.59 29.20
C GLU A 64 -19.33 15.73 28.73
N ALA A 65 -18.11 16.30 28.68
CA ALA A 65 -16.90 15.58 28.31
C ALA A 65 -16.64 14.35 29.20
N VAL A 66 -16.89 14.47 30.50
CA VAL A 66 -16.78 13.36 31.45
C VAL A 66 -17.84 12.29 31.23
N GLN A 67 -19.07 12.68 30.87
CA GLN A 67 -20.15 11.73 30.58
C GLN A 67 -19.92 10.97 29.29
N CYS A 68 -19.41 11.65 28.27
CA CYS A 68 -18.98 11.04 27.03
C CYS A 68 -17.72 10.17 27.21
N GLY A 69 -17.07 10.23 28.38
CA GLY A 69 -15.99 9.31 28.76
C GLY A 69 -14.61 9.66 28.22
N TRP A 70 -14.46 10.74 27.44
CA TRP A 70 -13.18 11.15 26.84
C TRP A 70 -12.39 12.16 27.68
N PHE A 71 -12.93 12.58 28.83
CA PHE A 71 -12.24 13.41 29.80
C PHE A 71 -12.53 12.95 31.23
N VAL A 72 -11.60 13.24 32.14
CA VAL A 72 -11.80 13.10 33.59
C VAL A 72 -11.24 14.35 34.26
N VAL A 73 -11.96 14.90 35.24
CA VAL A 73 -11.47 16.06 36.00
C VAL A 73 -10.15 15.70 36.71
N PRO A 74 -9.01 16.37 36.44
CA PRO A 74 -7.71 16.00 37.00
C PRO A 74 -7.71 16.03 38.53
N ASN A 75 -7.23 14.99 39.20
CA ASN A 75 -7.26 14.88 40.68
C ASN A 75 -5.92 15.21 41.36
N GLY A 76 -4.85 15.41 40.59
CA GLY A 76 -3.53 15.77 41.09
C GLY A 76 -3.38 17.27 41.36
N LYS A 77 -2.26 17.63 42.01
CA LYS A 77 -1.90 19.03 42.28
C LYS A 77 -1.79 19.81 40.98
N ASN A 78 -2.19 21.09 41.01
CA ASN A 78 -2.10 22.04 39.88
C ASN A 78 -2.84 21.61 38.60
N GLY A 79 -3.87 20.77 38.71
CA GLY A 79 -4.64 20.28 37.55
C GLY A 79 -3.95 19.14 36.78
N SER A 80 -3.07 18.39 37.45
CA SER A 80 -2.44 17.21 36.87
C SER A 80 -3.28 15.95 37.04
N PHE A 81 -3.12 14.99 36.13
CA PHE A 81 -3.75 13.68 36.22
C PHE A 81 -2.99 12.79 37.21
N SER A 82 -3.75 12.03 38.00
CA SER A 82 -3.18 11.00 38.89
C SER A 82 -2.73 9.76 38.10
N ALA A 83 -1.93 8.90 38.73
CA ALA A 83 -1.51 7.63 38.11
C ALA A 83 -2.69 6.77 37.66
N ARG A 84 -3.76 6.71 38.46
CA ARG A 84 -4.99 6.00 38.10
C ARG A 84 -5.69 6.61 36.87
N GLN A 85 -5.76 7.94 36.79
CA GLN A 85 -6.36 8.61 35.63
C GLN A 85 -5.53 8.42 34.37
N PHE A 86 -4.20 8.36 34.50
CA PHE A 86 -3.29 8.07 33.39
C PHE A 86 -3.43 6.62 32.88
N ALA A 87 -3.68 5.66 33.77
CA ALA A 87 -3.97 4.28 33.36
C ALA A 87 -5.21 4.19 32.45
N GLU A 88 -6.23 5.02 32.70
CA GLU A 88 -7.47 5.09 31.91
C GLU A 88 -7.33 5.87 30.58
N ARG A 89 -6.14 6.40 30.25
CA ARG A 89 -5.93 7.23 29.03
C ARG A 89 -6.42 6.57 27.74
N TRP A 90 -6.23 5.26 27.64
CA TRP A 90 -6.63 4.45 26.51
C TRP A 90 -8.14 4.46 26.35
N ARG A 91 -8.86 4.19 27.44
CA ARG A 91 -10.32 4.23 27.48
C ARG A 91 -10.85 5.63 27.13
N MET A 92 -10.22 6.69 27.64
CA MET A 92 -10.60 8.06 27.30
C MET A 92 -10.39 8.38 25.82
N ALA A 93 -9.27 7.93 25.24
CA ALA A 93 -8.97 8.13 23.82
C ALA A 93 -9.95 7.36 22.91
N THR A 94 -10.35 6.14 23.28
CA THR A 94 -11.33 5.36 22.52
C THR A 94 -12.74 5.95 22.59
N ALA A 95 -13.05 6.70 23.65
CA ALA A 95 -14.34 7.35 23.85
C ALA A 95 -14.48 8.70 23.13
N LEU A 96 -13.52 9.08 22.28
CA LEU A 96 -13.57 10.36 21.57
C LEU A 96 -14.76 10.39 20.59
N PRO A 97 -15.55 11.49 20.59
CA PRO A 97 -16.86 11.50 19.95
C PRO A 97 -16.82 11.45 18.43
N TRP A 98 -15.71 11.84 17.80
CA TRP A 98 -15.55 11.81 16.34
C TRP A 98 -15.00 10.48 15.79
N LEU A 99 -14.58 9.55 16.65
CA LEU A 99 -14.01 8.28 16.21
C LEU A 99 -15.01 7.33 15.54
N PRO A 100 -16.25 7.16 16.03
CA PRO A 100 -17.24 6.33 15.36
C PRO A 100 -17.54 6.82 13.94
N ASP A 101 -17.67 8.15 13.77
CA ASP A 101 -18.00 8.76 12.49
C ASP A 101 -16.90 8.55 11.44
N ILE A 102 -15.62 8.75 11.82
CA ILE A 102 -14.50 8.52 10.89
C ILE A 102 -14.31 7.04 10.58
N LEU A 103 -14.56 6.14 11.54
CA LEU A 103 -14.51 4.70 11.28
C LEU A 103 -15.60 4.28 10.30
N GLN A 104 -16.82 4.79 10.46
CA GLN A 104 -17.90 4.55 9.51
C GLN A 104 -17.54 5.09 8.12
N LEU A 105 -17.05 6.34 8.05
CA LEU A 105 -16.62 6.95 6.80
C LEU A 105 -15.50 6.13 6.11
N ALA A 106 -14.56 5.60 6.88
CA ALA A 106 -13.49 4.74 6.40
C ALA A 106 -14.01 3.40 5.85
N LEU A 107 -14.95 2.76 6.55
CA LEU A 107 -15.60 1.53 6.10
C LEU A 107 -16.33 1.73 4.76
N GLU A 108 -17.11 2.81 4.65
CA GLU A 108 -17.82 3.17 3.41
C GLU A 108 -16.84 3.51 2.28
N ALA A 109 -15.75 4.21 2.57
CA ALA A 109 -14.70 4.54 1.61
C ALA A 109 -13.98 3.30 1.08
N GLU A 110 -13.59 2.37 1.94
CA GLU A 110 -12.95 1.13 1.52
C GLU A 110 -13.90 0.25 0.71
N ALA A 111 -15.17 0.14 1.13
CA ALA A 111 -16.19 -0.59 0.37
C ALA A 111 -16.32 -0.01 -1.04
N ARG A 112 -16.41 1.32 -1.19
CA ARG A 112 -16.42 1.97 -2.51
C ARG A 112 -15.14 1.73 -3.29
N ALA A 113 -13.97 1.89 -2.67
CA ALA A 113 -12.68 1.68 -3.32
C ALA A 113 -12.54 0.25 -3.86
N ARG A 114 -13.07 -0.78 -3.18
CA ARG A 114 -13.07 -2.17 -3.68
C ARG A 114 -13.83 -2.35 -4.99
N HIS A 115 -14.89 -1.57 -5.24
CA HIS A 115 -15.63 -1.63 -6.50
C HIS A 115 -14.86 -1.01 -7.68
N HIS A 116 -13.96 -0.07 -7.38
CA HIS A 116 -13.18 0.64 -8.38
C HIS A 116 -11.76 0.08 -8.56
N ARG A 117 -11.26 -0.68 -7.59
CA ARG A 117 -9.97 -1.35 -7.68
C ARG A 117 -10.07 -2.50 -8.69
N PRO A 118 -9.13 -2.61 -9.65
CA PRO A 118 -8.99 -3.84 -10.43
C PRO A 118 -8.89 -5.02 -9.46
N ALA A 119 -9.63 -6.09 -9.72
CA ALA A 119 -9.71 -7.26 -8.85
C ALA A 119 -8.32 -7.73 -8.43
N GLU A 120 -7.93 -7.38 -7.19
CA GLU A 120 -6.79 -7.84 -6.40
C GLU A 120 -5.71 -8.61 -7.17
N ARG A 121 -5.10 -7.97 -8.17
CA ARG A 121 -3.85 -8.44 -8.74
C ARG A 121 -2.77 -8.09 -7.73
N HIS A 122 -2.30 -9.11 -7.03
CA HIS A 122 -1.26 -8.96 -6.04
C HIS A 122 0.09 -9.05 -6.74
N THR A 123 0.38 -8.10 -7.63
CA THR A 123 1.68 -8.07 -8.27
C THR A 123 2.75 -7.88 -7.19
N PHE A 124 3.75 -8.76 -7.19
CA PHE A 124 4.82 -8.73 -6.19
C PHE A 124 5.51 -7.36 -6.21
N GLY A 125 5.71 -6.77 -5.03
CA GLY A 125 6.37 -5.47 -4.88
C GLY A 125 5.46 -4.24 -5.03
N VAL A 126 4.15 -4.38 -5.24
CA VAL A 126 3.22 -3.24 -5.23
C VAL A 126 3.14 -2.60 -3.84
N ARG A 127 3.41 -1.30 -3.77
CA ARG A 127 3.24 -0.49 -2.58
C ARG A 127 1.78 -0.03 -2.46
N ARG A 128 1.09 -0.51 -1.43
CA ARG A 128 -0.31 -0.17 -1.18
C ARG A 128 -0.46 1.22 -0.56
N LEU A 129 -1.54 1.90 -0.91
CA LEU A 129 -2.09 3.00 -0.13
C LEU A 129 -2.44 2.49 1.28
N PRO A 130 -2.29 3.34 2.30
CA PRO A 130 -2.74 3.01 3.64
C PRO A 130 -4.22 2.63 3.67
N GLY A 131 -4.59 1.63 4.48
CA GLY A 131 -5.99 1.31 4.75
C GLY A 131 -6.65 2.41 5.59
N PHE A 132 -7.80 2.92 5.17
CA PHE A 132 -8.52 3.95 5.92
C PHE A 132 -9.06 3.37 7.23
N VAL A 133 -9.51 2.12 7.21
CA VAL A 133 -10.03 1.43 8.40
C VAL A 133 -8.92 1.21 9.41
N ASP A 134 -7.75 0.74 8.96
CA ASP A 134 -6.58 0.55 9.82
C ASP A 134 -6.12 1.87 10.46
N GLN A 135 -6.10 2.95 9.67
CA GLN A 135 -5.77 4.28 10.18
C GLN A 135 -6.78 4.77 11.22
N ALA A 136 -8.09 4.58 10.97
CA ALA A 136 -9.15 4.98 11.89
C ALA A 136 -9.10 4.19 13.21
N LEU A 137 -8.91 2.87 13.14
CA LEU A 137 -8.75 1.99 14.31
C LEU A 137 -7.49 2.34 15.12
N ALA A 138 -6.44 2.85 14.48
CA ALA A 138 -5.21 3.27 15.14
C ALA A 138 -5.31 4.65 15.83
N LEU A 139 -6.32 5.47 15.57
CA LEU A 139 -6.45 6.83 16.12
C LEU A 139 -6.39 6.90 17.65
N PRO A 140 -7.10 6.04 18.43
CA PRO A 140 -6.98 6.02 19.88
C PRO A 140 -5.55 5.79 20.38
N HIS A 141 -4.70 5.19 19.53
CA HIS A 141 -3.31 4.85 19.82
C HIS A 141 -2.30 5.93 19.49
N ARG A 142 -2.74 7.05 18.92
CA ARG A 142 -1.89 8.20 18.63
C ARG A 142 -1.73 9.11 19.85
N LEU A 143 -1.18 8.58 20.93
CA LEU A 143 -0.92 9.29 22.19
C LEU A 143 0.55 9.69 22.35
N SER A 144 1.22 10.04 21.25
CA SER A 144 2.68 10.20 21.18
C SER A 144 3.26 11.31 22.06
N ARG A 145 2.47 12.33 22.42
CA ARG A 145 2.90 13.37 23.39
C ARG A 145 2.92 12.90 24.83
N LEU A 146 2.22 11.81 25.16
CA LEU A 146 2.18 11.30 26.53
C LEU A 146 3.44 10.48 26.82
N PRO A 147 3.99 10.58 28.05
CA PRO A 147 5.04 9.67 28.46
C PRO A 147 4.52 8.22 28.47
N LEU A 148 5.43 7.26 28.33
CA LEU A 148 5.07 5.83 28.41
C LEU A 148 4.52 5.47 29.81
N ASP A 149 5.19 5.99 30.84
CA ASP A 149 4.83 5.81 32.24
C ASP A 149 4.31 7.09 32.88
N HIS A 150 3.55 6.96 33.98
CA HIS A 150 3.06 8.11 34.72
C HIS A 150 4.22 8.89 35.34
N GLN A 151 4.20 10.21 35.15
CA GLN A 151 5.09 11.14 35.84
C GLN A 151 4.24 12.19 36.57
N ALA A 152 4.42 12.28 37.89
CA ALA A 152 3.64 13.19 38.72
C ALA A 152 3.82 14.66 38.26
N GLY A 153 2.71 15.34 38.01
CA GLY A 153 2.71 16.75 37.58
C GLY A 153 3.02 17.00 36.10
N ALA A 154 3.54 16.02 35.36
CA ALA A 154 3.87 16.15 33.94
C ALA A 154 2.62 16.14 33.04
N ILE A 155 1.63 15.34 33.41
CA ILE A 155 0.43 15.13 32.62
C ILE A 155 -0.66 16.06 33.15
N LYS A 156 -0.81 17.22 32.52
CA LYS A 156 -1.84 18.21 32.85
C LYS A 156 -2.96 18.21 31.81
N ALA A 157 -4.08 18.86 32.13
CA ALA A 157 -5.19 19.05 31.19
C ALA A 157 -4.75 19.70 29.87
N GLU A 158 -3.78 20.62 29.92
CA GLU A 158 -3.16 21.25 28.75
C GLU A 158 -2.55 20.20 27.80
N LEU A 159 -1.75 19.27 28.34
CA LEU A 159 -1.11 18.22 27.55
C LEU A 159 -2.14 17.24 26.97
N TRP A 160 -3.14 16.86 27.78
CA TRP A 160 -4.24 16.02 27.31
C TRP A 160 -4.97 16.67 26.13
N PHE A 161 -5.28 17.97 26.22
CA PHE A 161 -5.92 18.69 25.13
C PHE A 161 -5.06 18.73 23.86
N GLN A 162 -3.74 18.88 23.98
CA GLN A 162 -2.83 18.80 22.83
C GLN A 162 -2.88 17.43 22.14
N VAL A 163 -2.95 16.34 22.93
CA VAL A 163 -3.13 15.00 22.39
C VAL A 163 -4.47 14.88 21.65
N LEU A 164 -5.56 15.41 22.22
CA LEU A 164 -6.86 15.42 21.55
C LEU A 164 -6.82 16.19 20.23
N ALA A 165 -6.11 17.32 20.19
CA ALA A 165 -5.93 18.12 18.99
C ALA A 165 -5.14 17.35 17.91
N ASP A 166 -4.10 16.60 18.28
CA ASP A 166 -3.36 15.75 17.34
C ASP A 166 -4.25 14.62 16.77
N VAL A 167 -5.05 13.97 17.62
CA VAL A 167 -5.97 12.90 17.19
C VAL A 167 -7.07 13.47 16.28
N HIS A 168 -7.60 14.66 16.60
CA HIS A 168 -8.57 15.35 15.77
C HIS A 168 -7.97 15.78 14.42
N ALA A 169 -6.75 16.31 14.41
CA ALA A 169 -6.03 16.64 13.18
C ALA A 169 -5.76 15.40 12.31
N ALA A 170 -5.40 14.26 12.93
CA ALA A 170 -5.25 12.99 12.24
C ALA A 170 -6.59 12.49 11.66
N THR A 171 -7.70 12.68 12.38
CA THR A 171 -9.05 12.38 11.89
C THR A 171 -9.38 13.20 10.65
N ALA A 172 -9.12 14.50 10.68
CA ALA A 172 -9.31 15.39 9.53
C ALA A 172 -8.42 14.99 8.34
N ALA A 173 -7.18 14.56 8.59
CA ALA A 173 -6.29 14.06 7.54
C ALA A 173 -6.82 12.76 6.89
N ILE A 174 -7.41 11.85 7.67
CA ILE A 174 -8.06 10.64 7.13
C ILE A 174 -9.28 11.03 6.28
N ALA A 175 -10.13 11.95 6.77
CA ALA A 175 -11.28 12.43 6.02
C ALA A 175 -10.87 13.08 4.68
N ALA A 176 -9.82 13.90 4.69
CA ALA A 176 -9.27 14.51 3.48
C ALA A 176 -8.73 13.46 2.50
N GLN A 177 -8.08 12.40 2.99
CA GLN A 177 -7.66 11.27 2.15
C GLN A 177 -8.87 10.57 1.52
N ILE A 178 -9.89 10.25 2.32
CA ILE A 178 -11.12 9.61 1.84
C ILE A 178 -11.78 10.45 0.74
N GLU A 179 -11.88 11.76 0.94
CA GLU A 179 -12.44 12.68 -0.04
C GLU A 179 -11.58 12.79 -1.30
N CYS A 180 -10.26 12.84 -1.14
CA CYS A 180 -9.30 12.85 -2.24
C CYS A 180 -9.52 11.65 -3.17
N PHE A 181 -9.68 10.45 -2.61
CA PHE A 181 -9.86 9.22 -3.37
C PHE A 181 -11.32 8.85 -3.67
N ALA A 182 -12.29 9.71 -3.34
CA ALA A 182 -13.71 9.42 -3.54
C ALA A 182 -14.13 9.25 -5.02
N PRO A 183 -13.63 10.03 -6.00
CA PRO A 183 -14.07 9.91 -7.38
C PRO A 183 -13.57 8.62 -8.04
N ALA A 184 -14.43 7.98 -8.85
CA ALA A 184 -14.07 6.74 -9.56
C ALA A 184 -12.84 6.90 -10.48
N TRP A 185 -12.68 8.06 -11.13
CA TRP A 185 -11.56 8.35 -12.02
C TRP A 185 -10.19 8.42 -11.30
N MET A 186 -10.18 8.57 -9.96
CA MET A 186 -8.95 8.41 -9.18
C MET A 186 -8.46 6.97 -9.13
N TRP A 187 -9.26 6.00 -9.54
CA TRP A 187 -8.86 4.59 -9.56
C TRP A 187 -8.69 4.06 -10.99
N ASP A 188 -9.02 4.87 -12.00
CA ASP A 188 -8.91 4.52 -13.41
C ASP A 188 -7.46 4.71 -13.90
N PRO A 189 -6.77 3.65 -14.34
CA PRO A 189 -5.42 3.75 -14.89
C PRO A 189 -5.35 4.57 -16.20
N ALA A 190 -6.47 4.70 -16.92
CA ALA A 190 -6.57 5.45 -18.16
C ALA A 190 -6.79 6.97 -17.94
N ALA A 191 -7.16 7.38 -16.73
CA ALA A 191 -7.30 8.79 -16.43
C ALA A 191 -5.93 9.51 -16.42
N PRO A 192 -5.85 10.78 -16.87
CA PRO A 192 -4.60 11.53 -16.88
C PRO A 192 -3.99 11.65 -15.48
N LEU A 193 -2.73 11.23 -15.34
CA LEU A 193 -2.03 11.27 -14.06
C LEU A 193 -1.92 12.71 -13.53
N GLU A 194 -1.78 13.70 -14.42
CA GLU A 194 -1.73 15.11 -14.03
C GLU A 194 -2.95 15.55 -13.21
N HIS A 195 -4.16 15.16 -13.63
CA HIS A 195 -5.38 15.47 -12.90
C HIS A 195 -5.44 14.75 -11.54
N GLN A 196 -4.93 13.50 -11.49
CA GLN A 196 -4.86 12.72 -10.27
C GLN A 196 -3.87 13.33 -9.26
N VAL A 197 -2.68 13.75 -9.72
CA VAL A 197 -1.68 14.44 -8.89
C VAL A 197 -2.18 15.78 -8.41
N GLU A 198 -2.85 16.55 -9.26
CA GLU A 198 -3.39 17.85 -8.88
C GLU A 198 -4.46 17.70 -7.79
N ARG A 199 -5.33 16.69 -7.89
CA ARG A 199 -6.28 16.37 -6.81
C ARG A 199 -5.58 15.92 -5.53
N LEU A 200 -4.51 15.12 -5.62
CA LEU A 200 -3.70 14.78 -4.46
C LEU A 200 -3.13 16.04 -3.77
N ARG A 201 -2.68 17.05 -4.54
CA ARG A 201 -2.19 18.32 -3.99
C ARG A 201 -3.31 19.12 -3.33
N GLN A 202 -4.45 19.26 -3.99
CA GLN A 202 -5.62 20.00 -3.48
C GLN A 202 -6.12 19.50 -2.12
N HIS A 203 -6.04 18.19 -1.87
CA HIS A 203 -6.42 17.57 -0.60
C HIS A 203 -5.25 17.31 0.36
N GLY A 204 -4.05 17.86 0.12
CA GLY A 204 -2.87 17.65 0.99
C GLY A 204 -2.35 16.21 1.03
N CYS A 205 -2.72 15.39 0.05
CA CYS A 205 -2.42 13.97 -0.07
C CYS A 205 -1.23 13.66 -0.99
N ALA A 206 -0.50 14.67 -1.46
CA ALA A 206 0.65 14.50 -2.38
C ALA A 206 1.70 13.50 -1.85
N HIS A 207 1.90 13.41 -0.53
CA HIS A 207 2.79 12.45 0.11
C HIS A 207 2.45 10.97 -0.20
N LEU A 208 1.25 10.69 -0.70
CA LEU A 208 0.80 9.35 -1.10
C LEU A 208 1.09 9.02 -2.58
N LEU A 209 1.64 9.94 -3.39
CA LEU A 209 1.79 9.76 -4.84
C LEU A 209 2.47 8.44 -5.24
N VAL A 210 3.56 8.07 -4.57
CA VAL A 210 4.29 6.83 -4.90
C VAL A 210 3.43 5.60 -4.63
N ALA A 211 2.78 5.53 -3.47
CA ALA A 211 1.88 4.42 -3.15
C ALA A 211 0.64 4.41 -4.07
N TYR A 212 0.16 5.60 -4.43
CA TYR A 212 -0.95 5.77 -5.35
C TYR A 212 -0.61 5.21 -6.74
N VAL A 213 0.48 5.67 -7.37
CA VAL A 213 0.91 5.20 -8.69
C VAL A 213 1.19 3.70 -8.67
N SER A 214 1.88 3.20 -7.63
CA SER A 214 2.20 1.77 -7.53
C SER A 214 0.93 0.92 -7.48
N GLN A 215 -0.07 1.36 -6.72
CA GLN A 215 -1.33 0.64 -6.58
C GLN A 215 -2.25 0.78 -7.80
N THR A 216 -2.42 1.98 -8.36
CA THR A 216 -3.35 2.18 -9.49
C THR A 216 -2.80 1.64 -10.80
N ARG A 217 -1.47 1.59 -10.97
CA ARG A 217 -0.81 0.99 -12.13
C ARG A 217 -0.39 -0.47 -11.88
N ASP A 218 -0.74 -1.03 -10.72
CA ASP A 218 -0.50 -2.43 -10.33
C ASP A 218 0.93 -2.91 -10.64
N ARG A 219 1.92 -2.12 -10.21
CA ARG A 219 3.33 -2.46 -10.42
C ARG A 219 4.24 -2.05 -9.27
N TRP A 220 5.35 -2.74 -9.16
CA TRP A 220 6.47 -2.31 -8.36
C TRP A 220 7.11 -1.05 -8.95
N ILE A 221 7.42 -0.09 -8.08
CA ILE A 221 8.16 1.13 -8.43
C ILE A 221 9.61 0.94 -8.00
N ASP A 222 10.51 0.97 -8.96
CA ASP A 222 11.94 0.84 -8.70
C ASP A 222 12.58 2.16 -8.23
N SER A 223 13.85 2.11 -7.82
CA SER A 223 14.52 3.29 -7.25
C SER A 223 14.61 4.48 -8.23
N PRO A 224 14.95 4.30 -9.52
CA PRO A 224 14.91 5.40 -10.49
C PRO A 224 13.52 6.02 -10.67
N GLU A 225 12.46 5.21 -10.79
CA GLU A 225 11.09 5.72 -10.90
C GLU A 225 10.65 6.44 -9.62
N GLN A 226 10.99 5.89 -8.45
CA GLN A 226 10.70 6.53 -7.16
C GLN A 226 11.34 7.93 -7.10
N LYS A 227 12.61 8.07 -7.48
CA LYS A 227 13.30 9.37 -7.50
C LYS A 227 12.60 10.37 -8.44
N LYS A 228 12.13 9.90 -9.60
CA LYS A 228 11.37 10.76 -10.53
C LYS A 228 10.03 11.20 -9.96
N LEU A 229 9.31 10.32 -9.27
CA LEU A 229 8.08 10.69 -8.57
C LEU A 229 8.36 11.64 -7.40
N GLU A 230 9.47 11.47 -6.67
CA GLU A 230 9.91 12.42 -5.65
C GLU A 230 10.26 13.80 -6.24
N ASP A 231 10.85 13.86 -7.44
CA ASP A 231 11.06 15.13 -8.15
C ASP A 231 9.73 15.81 -8.51
N VAL A 232 8.68 15.05 -8.87
CA VAL A 232 7.31 15.59 -9.08
C VAL A 232 6.73 16.16 -7.79
N LEU A 233 7.04 15.55 -6.65
CA LEU A 233 6.55 15.97 -5.33
C LEU A 233 7.27 17.20 -4.79
N TYR A 234 8.60 17.19 -4.84
CA TYR A 234 9.43 18.11 -4.06
C TYR A 234 10.20 19.11 -4.92
N ARG A 235 10.39 18.84 -6.22
CA ARG A 235 11.23 19.65 -7.12
C ARG A 235 10.48 20.28 -8.29
N GLY A 236 9.15 20.11 -8.33
CA GLY A 236 8.31 20.72 -9.36
C GLY A 236 8.47 20.11 -10.75
N LEU A 237 8.94 18.86 -10.86
CA LEU A 237 8.95 18.17 -12.15
C LEU A 237 7.51 18.06 -12.68
N PRO A 238 7.22 18.51 -13.91
CA PRO A 238 5.89 18.35 -14.49
C PRO A 238 5.51 16.87 -14.62
N VAL A 239 4.24 16.54 -14.35
CA VAL A 239 3.75 15.15 -14.42
C VAL A 239 3.89 14.58 -15.83
N VAL A 240 3.65 15.41 -16.85
CA VAL A 240 3.82 15.05 -18.27
C VAL A 240 5.26 14.62 -18.58
N GLU A 241 6.27 15.25 -17.96
CA GLU A 241 7.67 14.86 -18.15
C GLU A 241 7.98 13.51 -17.51
N TYR A 242 7.41 13.23 -16.33
CA TYR A 242 7.48 11.91 -15.72
C TYR A 242 6.82 10.85 -16.60
N GLU A 243 5.61 11.10 -17.11
CA GLU A 243 4.90 10.14 -17.97
C GLU A 243 5.66 9.86 -19.26
N ARG A 244 6.20 10.90 -19.91
CA ARG A 244 7.07 10.73 -21.09
C ARG A 244 8.31 9.90 -20.77
N TRP A 245 9.03 10.24 -19.70
CA TRP A 245 10.21 9.49 -19.28
C TRP A 245 9.88 8.01 -19.00
N TYR A 246 8.73 7.74 -18.36
CA TYR A 246 8.29 6.38 -18.07
C TYR A 246 7.99 5.61 -19.36
N LEU A 247 7.26 6.21 -20.31
CA LEU A 247 6.95 5.58 -21.61
C LEU A 247 8.21 5.29 -22.43
N GLU A 248 9.14 6.23 -22.49
CA GLU A 248 10.45 6.05 -23.14
C GLU A 248 11.26 4.92 -22.48
N ARG A 249 11.17 4.81 -21.16
CA ARG A 249 11.83 3.72 -20.42
C ARG A 249 11.18 2.38 -20.70
N ALA A 250 9.86 2.28 -20.60
CA ALA A 250 9.12 1.05 -20.91
C ALA A 250 9.38 0.57 -22.34
N THR A 251 9.44 1.51 -23.30
CA THR A 251 9.78 1.19 -24.70
C THR A 251 11.21 0.65 -24.82
N ARG A 252 12.18 1.26 -24.14
CA ARG A 252 13.57 0.77 -24.13
C ARG A 252 13.70 -0.60 -23.49
N GLU A 253 13.07 -0.82 -22.35
CA GLU A 253 13.07 -2.12 -21.66
C GLU A 253 12.43 -3.20 -22.53
N GLN A 254 11.34 -2.88 -23.23
CA GLN A 254 10.72 -3.79 -24.20
C GLN A 254 11.66 -4.13 -25.36
N VAL A 255 12.36 -3.14 -25.93
CA VAL A 255 13.32 -3.35 -27.03
C VAL A 255 14.54 -4.15 -26.56
N GLU A 256 15.06 -3.87 -25.36
CA GLU A 256 16.18 -4.62 -24.76
C GLU A 256 15.77 -6.06 -24.45
N GLU A 257 14.57 -6.27 -23.90
CA GLU A 257 14.04 -7.60 -23.63
C GLU A 257 13.84 -8.40 -24.93
N GLU A 258 13.23 -7.79 -25.94
CA GLU A 258 13.05 -8.43 -27.25
C GLU A 258 14.42 -8.75 -27.90
N GLY A 259 15.40 -7.85 -27.77
CA GLY A 259 16.77 -8.06 -28.22
C GLY A 259 17.46 -9.23 -27.52
N ARG A 260 17.28 -9.35 -26.20
CA ARG A 260 17.78 -10.48 -25.39
C ARG A 260 17.12 -11.79 -25.83
N TRP A 261 15.80 -11.81 -26.02
CA TRP A 261 15.08 -12.99 -26.49
C TRP A 261 15.47 -13.39 -27.91
N ARG A 262 15.67 -12.42 -28.82
CA ARG A 262 16.23 -12.69 -30.15
C ARG A 262 17.60 -13.35 -30.07
N ALA A 263 18.47 -12.92 -29.16
CA ALA A 263 19.76 -13.55 -28.96
C ALA A 263 19.61 -15.00 -28.46
N HIS A 264 18.71 -15.27 -27.50
CA HIS A 264 18.44 -16.64 -27.05
C HIS A 264 17.87 -17.52 -28.16
N PHE A 265 16.90 -17.04 -28.95
CA PHE A 265 16.32 -17.79 -30.07
C PHE A 265 17.39 -18.13 -31.12
N ALA A 266 18.29 -17.19 -31.42
CA ALA A 266 19.42 -17.43 -32.32
C ALA A 266 20.36 -18.51 -31.79
N ARG A 267 20.63 -18.54 -30.47
CA ARG A 267 21.42 -19.61 -29.84
C ARG A 267 20.75 -20.98 -29.89
N ILE A 268 19.42 -21.03 -29.71
CA ILE A 268 18.67 -22.28 -29.83
C ILE A 268 18.71 -22.80 -31.27
N ARG A 269 18.56 -21.92 -32.27
CA ARG A 269 18.70 -22.29 -33.69
C ARG A 269 20.12 -22.74 -34.03
N GLU A 270 21.15 -22.09 -33.48
CA GLU A 270 22.55 -22.51 -33.63
C GLU A 270 22.77 -23.92 -33.02
N LEU A 271 22.22 -24.18 -31.84
CA LEU A 271 22.26 -25.50 -31.21
C LEU A 271 21.53 -26.55 -32.05
N ALA A 272 20.35 -26.23 -32.59
CA ALA A 272 19.61 -27.14 -33.47
C ALA A 272 20.36 -27.45 -34.77
N GLY A 273 21.04 -26.46 -35.37
CA GLY A 273 21.89 -26.67 -36.54
C GLY A 273 23.05 -27.64 -36.28
N ILE A 274 23.68 -27.56 -35.09
CA ILE A 274 24.68 -28.55 -34.65
C ILE A 274 24.10 -29.97 -34.64
N PHE A 275 22.82 -30.10 -34.30
CA PHE A 275 22.14 -31.39 -34.26
C PHE A 275 21.66 -31.85 -35.63
N ASP A 276 21.25 -30.94 -36.52
CA ASP A 276 20.84 -31.26 -37.90
C ASP A 276 22.03 -31.75 -38.75
N ASP A 277 23.19 -31.10 -38.63
CA ASP A 277 24.41 -31.48 -39.34
C ASP A 277 25.03 -32.80 -38.82
N ALA A 278 24.66 -33.21 -37.60
CA ALA A 278 25.21 -34.38 -36.96
C ALA A 278 24.49 -35.67 -37.40
N ARG A 279 24.79 -36.15 -38.62
CA ARG A 279 24.57 -37.56 -39.05
C ARG A 279 25.35 -38.60 -38.20
N SER A 280 25.94 -38.16 -37.08
CA SER A 280 27.06 -38.78 -36.37
C SER A 280 26.77 -39.09 -34.89
N PHE A 281 25.58 -38.77 -34.35
CA PHE A 281 25.24 -39.05 -32.94
C PHE A 281 25.41 -40.52 -32.54
N ALA A 282 25.32 -41.44 -33.50
CA ALA A 282 25.54 -42.86 -33.28
C ALA A 282 27.00 -43.21 -32.90
N ARG A 283 27.97 -42.30 -33.09
CA ARG A 283 29.41 -42.57 -32.94
C ARG A 283 30.13 -41.71 -31.92
N ILE A 284 29.57 -40.56 -31.52
CA ILE A 284 30.20 -39.60 -30.62
C ILE A 284 29.23 -39.23 -29.49
N PRO A 285 29.64 -39.29 -28.20
CA PRO A 285 28.79 -38.84 -27.10
C PRO A 285 28.33 -37.39 -27.27
N LEU A 286 27.05 -37.11 -27.02
CA LEU A 286 26.40 -35.81 -27.24
C LEU A 286 27.18 -34.62 -26.65
N GLY A 287 27.65 -34.74 -25.40
CA GLY A 287 28.40 -33.67 -24.75
C GLY A 287 29.75 -33.37 -25.43
N ARG A 288 30.39 -34.38 -26.05
CA ARG A 288 31.63 -34.20 -26.82
C ARG A 288 31.34 -33.52 -28.16
N LEU A 289 30.29 -33.96 -28.85
CA LEU A 289 29.84 -33.37 -30.12
C LEU A 289 29.50 -31.89 -29.95
N ILE A 290 28.68 -31.54 -28.95
CA ILE A 290 28.32 -30.16 -28.64
C ILE A 290 29.58 -29.33 -28.38
N ARG A 291 30.53 -29.85 -27.60
CA ARG A 291 31.78 -29.14 -27.29
C ARG A 291 32.63 -28.90 -28.54
N GLU A 292 32.81 -29.91 -29.37
CA GLU A 292 33.64 -29.84 -30.59
C GLU A 292 33.04 -28.89 -31.64
N LEU A 293 31.72 -28.95 -31.88
CA LEU A 293 31.06 -28.15 -32.91
C LEU A 293 30.71 -26.73 -32.45
N SER A 294 30.43 -26.52 -31.16
CA SER A 294 30.17 -25.17 -30.62
C SER A 294 31.42 -24.44 -30.17
N GLY A 295 32.60 -25.09 -30.11
CA GLY A 295 33.81 -24.52 -29.51
C GLY A 295 33.67 -24.26 -28.00
N GLY A 296 32.83 -25.04 -27.31
CA GLY A 296 32.55 -24.89 -25.88
C GLY A 296 31.55 -23.79 -25.52
N ARG A 297 30.85 -23.21 -26.49
CA ARG A 297 29.80 -22.20 -26.25
C ARG A 297 28.53 -22.78 -25.62
N PHE A 298 28.31 -24.08 -25.81
CA PHE A 298 27.19 -24.81 -25.23
C PHE A 298 27.71 -25.94 -24.33
N THR A 299 27.01 -26.16 -23.22
CA THR A 299 27.39 -27.19 -22.24
C THR A 299 26.22 -28.12 -21.95
N LEU A 300 26.41 -29.41 -22.16
CA LEU A 300 25.48 -30.44 -21.73
C LEU A 300 25.62 -30.66 -20.22
N GLN A 301 24.50 -30.59 -19.50
CA GLN A 301 24.41 -30.78 -18.06
C GLN A 301 23.24 -31.70 -17.71
N ARG A 302 23.19 -32.14 -16.46
CA ARG A 302 22.04 -32.85 -15.91
C ARG A 302 21.40 -31.99 -14.84
N GLU A 303 20.10 -31.74 -14.96
CA GLU A 303 19.34 -30.98 -13.97
C GLU A 303 19.30 -31.77 -12.64
N ALA A 304 19.61 -31.09 -11.53
CA ALA A 304 19.74 -31.71 -10.21
C ALA A 304 18.42 -31.71 -9.40
N ASP A 305 17.44 -30.91 -9.82
CA ASP A 305 16.19 -30.68 -9.10
C ASP A 305 15.07 -31.65 -9.52
N SER A 306 13.83 -31.37 -9.07
CA SER A 306 12.66 -32.26 -9.02
C SER A 306 12.22 -32.98 -10.32
N ASN A 307 12.79 -32.66 -11.48
CA ASN A 307 12.59 -33.42 -12.72
C ASN A 307 13.94 -33.65 -13.42
N PRO A 308 14.70 -34.69 -13.04
CA PRO A 308 16.07 -34.87 -13.52
C PRO A 308 16.08 -35.19 -15.02
N GLY A 309 16.67 -34.31 -15.81
CA GLY A 309 16.80 -34.47 -17.26
C GLY A 309 18.13 -33.96 -17.79
N LEU A 310 18.45 -34.29 -19.03
CA LEU A 310 19.53 -33.69 -19.79
C LEU A 310 19.11 -32.30 -20.25
N VAL A 311 19.97 -31.32 -20.02
CA VAL A 311 19.74 -29.92 -20.41
C VAL A 311 20.97 -29.35 -21.10
N VAL A 312 20.77 -28.39 -21.99
CA VAL A 312 21.88 -27.66 -22.63
C VAL A 312 21.87 -26.22 -22.17
N GLU A 313 22.94 -25.79 -21.52
CA GLU A 313 23.17 -24.38 -21.23
C GLU A 313 23.58 -23.66 -22.52
N VAL A 314 22.74 -22.71 -22.95
CA VAL A 314 22.98 -21.90 -24.18
C VAL A 314 23.36 -20.45 -23.89
N SER A 315 23.20 -20.02 -22.64
CA SER A 315 23.75 -18.78 -22.07
C SER A 315 23.74 -18.88 -20.55
N PRO A 316 24.49 -18.04 -19.82
CA PRO A 316 24.52 -18.10 -18.35
C PRO A 316 23.11 -18.11 -17.74
N ASN A 317 22.81 -19.13 -16.94
CA ASN A 317 21.52 -19.36 -16.30
C ASN A 317 20.33 -19.61 -17.25
N TYR A 318 20.59 -19.99 -18.50
CA TYR A 318 19.53 -20.31 -19.47
C TYR A 318 19.74 -21.71 -20.05
N LEU A 319 18.84 -22.61 -19.66
CA LEU A 319 18.90 -24.04 -19.91
C LEU A 319 17.77 -24.44 -20.87
N VAL A 320 18.13 -25.05 -21.98
CA VAL A 320 17.18 -25.66 -22.92
C VAL A 320 16.90 -27.10 -22.49
N GLY A 321 15.62 -27.47 -22.42
CA GLY A 321 15.16 -28.78 -21.94
C GLY A 321 14.90 -28.88 -20.43
N ALA A 322 15.13 -27.79 -19.68
CA ALA A 322 14.86 -27.74 -18.25
C ALA A 322 13.39 -27.97 -17.94
N GLY A 323 13.09 -28.83 -16.95
CA GLY A 323 11.74 -29.20 -16.56
C GLY A 323 11.01 -30.15 -17.52
N GLU A 324 11.59 -30.52 -18.67
CA GLU A 324 10.97 -31.46 -19.61
C GLU A 324 11.21 -32.94 -19.24
N GLY A 325 12.19 -33.25 -18.38
CA GLY A 325 12.47 -34.62 -17.93
C GLY A 325 13.07 -35.52 -19.02
N ILE A 326 13.79 -34.95 -19.97
CA ILE A 326 14.36 -35.68 -21.12
C ILE A 326 15.62 -36.43 -20.67
N GLU A 327 15.56 -37.75 -20.55
CA GLU A 327 16.71 -38.55 -20.11
C GLU A 327 17.63 -38.96 -21.26
N GLU A 328 17.10 -39.05 -22.47
CA GLU A 328 17.80 -39.59 -23.63
C GLU A 328 18.46 -38.49 -24.47
N PRO A 329 19.75 -38.63 -24.83
CA PRO A 329 20.45 -37.67 -25.68
C PRO A 329 19.78 -37.41 -27.04
N PHE A 330 19.17 -38.44 -27.63
CA PHE A 330 18.49 -38.31 -28.92
C PHE A 330 17.16 -37.56 -28.80
N ALA A 331 16.39 -37.84 -27.74
CA ALA A 331 15.18 -37.08 -27.43
C ALA A 331 15.48 -35.61 -27.18
N LEU A 332 16.62 -35.28 -26.55
CA LEU A 332 17.05 -33.90 -26.34
C LEU A 332 17.41 -33.21 -27.65
N ALA A 333 18.10 -33.89 -28.57
CA ALA A 333 18.42 -33.35 -29.88
C ALA A 333 17.15 -33.05 -30.69
N ASN A 334 16.21 -34.01 -30.74
CA ASN A 334 14.94 -33.84 -31.43
C ASN A 334 14.10 -32.71 -30.82
N PHE A 335 14.10 -32.58 -29.49
CA PHE A 335 13.44 -31.47 -28.80
C PHE A 335 14.02 -30.12 -29.20
N CYS A 336 15.36 -29.99 -29.22
CA CYS A 336 16.01 -28.74 -29.61
C CYS A 336 15.73 -28.36 -31.07
N GLN A 337 15.63 -29.34 -31.98
CA GLN A 337 15.25 -29.12 -33.38
C GLN A 337 13.79 -28.67 -33.49
N ALA A 338 12.86 -29.42 -32.90
CA ALA A 338 11.44 -29.07 -32.89
C ALA A 338 11.19 -27.70 -32.24
N LEU A 339 11.95 -27.36 -31.20
CA LEU A 339 11.92 -26.05 -30.57
C LEU A 339 12.43 -24.96 -31.51
N ALA A 340 13.55 -25.17 -32.21
CA ALA A 340 14.06 -24.21 -33.17
C ALA A 340 13.06 -23.90 -34.31
N ASP A 341 12.34 -24.92 -34.77
CA ASP A 341 11.28 -24.79 -35.77
C ASP A 341 10.08 -24.02 -35.21
N ALA A 342 9.57 -24.41 -34.05
CA ALA A 342 8.46 -23.72 -33.39
C ALA A 342 8.77 -22.23 -33.07
N LEU A 343 10.04 -21.91 -32.80
CA LEU A 343 10.50 -20.54 -32.57
C LEU A 343 10.43 -19.66 -33.83
N ALA A 344 10.23 -20.20 -35.03
CA ALA A 344 10.03 -19.41 -36.25
C ALA A 344 8.67 -18.70 -36.27
N ASP A 345 7.66 -19.27 -35.59
CA ASP A 345 6.26 -18.85 -35.70
C ASP A 345 5.74 -18.07 -34.48
N VAL A 346 6.61 -17.79 -33.49
CA VAL A 346 6.23 -17.10 -32.25
C VAL A 346 6.95 -15.75 -32.07
N PRO A 347 6.34 -14.79 -31.34
CA PRO A 347 7.02 -13.55 -30.97
C PRO A 347 8.28 -13.80 -30.11
N CYS A 348 9.35 -13.04 -30.36
CA CYS A 348 10.61 -13.08 -29.61
C CYS A 348 10.45 -12.54 -28.18
N SER A 349 9.86 -13.34 -27.31
CA SER A 349 9.49 -12.99 -25.93
C SER A 349 9.45 -14.23 -25.05
N PHE A 350 9.43 -14.06 -23.73
CA PHE A 350 9.29 -15.20 -22.80
C PHE A 350 7.99 -16.00 -23.01
N PRO A 351 6.80 -15.38 -23.15
CA PRO A 351 5.58 -16.13 -23.45
C PRO A 351 5.66 -16.88 -24.78
N GLY A 352 6.28 -16.26 -25.80
CA GLY A 352 6.52 -16.92 -27.09
C GLY A 352 7.45 -18.14 -26.96
N TYR A 353 8.51 -18.04 -26.16
CA TYR A 353 9.37 -19.19 -25.84
C TYR A 353 8.60 -20.33 -25.17
N LEU A 354 7.77 -20.04 -24.16
CA LEU A 354 6.96 -21.06 -23.49
C LEU A 354 5.93 -21.71 -24.42
N GLU A 355 5.36 -20.94 -25.36
CA GLU A 355 4.51 -21.47 -26.43
C GLU A 355 5.29 -22.41 -27.35
N ALA A 356 6.47 -22.00 -27.81
CA ALA A 356 7.32 -22.83 -28.65
C ALA A 356 7.77 -24.13 -27.95
N CYS A 357 8.09 -24.09 -26.65
CA CYS A 357 8.36 -25.30 -25.87
C CYS A 357 7.17 -26.26 -25.85
N ARG A 358 5.94 -25.74 -25.68
CA ARG A 358 4.72 -26.55 -25.74
C ARG A 358 4.51 -27.17 -27.12
N GLN A 359 4.73 -26.40 -28.19
CA GLN A 359 4.62 -26.89 -29.57
C GLN A 359 5.67 -27.96 -29.88
N ALA A 360 6.92 -27.73 -29.50
CA ALA A 360 8.02 -28.68 -29.64
C ALA A 360 7.69 -30.00 -28.92
N ARG A 361 7.23 -29.92 -27.66
CA ARG A 361 6.82 -31.11 -26.91
C ARG A 361 5.68 -31.87 -27.58
N ALA A 362 4.67 -31.17 -28.09
CA ALA A 362 3.55 -31.81 -28.79
C ALA A 362 4.02 -32.56 -30.04
N SER A 363 4.97 -32.00 -30.79
CA SER A 363 5.52 -32.64 -31.99
C SER A 363 6.29 -33.93 -31.71
N LEU A 364 6.86 -34.08 -30.51
CA LEU A 364 7.60 -35.29 -30.10
C LEU A 364 6.68 -36.42 -29.62
N VAL A 365 5.45 -36.12 -29.18
CA VAL A 365 4.45 -37.12 -28.74
C VAL A 365 3.63 -37.65 -29.93
N SER A 366 3.64 -36.95 -31.07
CA SER A 366 2.95 -37.34 -32.30
C SER A 366 3.72 -38.33 -33.20
N PHE A 367 4.90 -38.77 -32.77
CA PHE A 367 5.68 -39.88 -33.33
C PHE A 367 5.67 -41.06 -32.35
#